data_AF-S9U5M1-F1
#
_entry.id   AF-S9U5M1-F1
#
_cell.length_a   1.000
_cell.length_b   1.000
_cell.length_c   1.000
_cell.angle_alpha   90.00
_cell.angle_beta   90.00
_cell.angle_gamma   90.00
#
_symmetry.space_group_name_H-M   'P 1'
#
loop_
_entity.id
_entity.type
_entity.pdbx_description
1 polymer ?
#
loop_
_entity_poly.entity_id
_entity_poly.type
_entity_poly.pdbx_seq_one_letter_code
_entity_poly.pdbx_strand_id
1 'polypeptide(L)'
;MSYPESVNRSTESGLSSLHRSGLNISVGDTKSIVLALQSLQQKIRVLERDRDYHQDQYERAVQANEAYKLEMEKQMDQERSMYRLRENELRQQLQRLQEEKRLLELQSSEEDLTAFRQELEGMIAAEKKHAQEREATLVTEVKRLREEVSTERERYAALVQQIDGLHEEKEKTSLTNEHLREALDELLRRHEDGPSRGYRGAAPPAPAAVHGRSGRGRGPAVGSGRRAVSRKRTPSALLQPPLAANPFESCRRHYRDPTVNSILRDVRNVSSEIPCACDVSSAIGGPTPPLRPTSSSPVSRNTSTLHTRPAEVQPASGRIAESVKNKQAIVEVEDQLQEELEDLQTQYRNTITRAANEQIPEEVVTAALTRITSLIEGKKKQLHLLKGAVHEQERQERSANAPQQAFIDKSTKRNLLVNEIREMLLNSGEK
;
A
#
# COMPACT_ATOMS: atom_id res chain seq x y z
N MET A 1 9.64 -39.65 -46.26
CA MET A 1 9.62 -40.03 -47.69
C MET A 1 10.75 -39.33 -48.40
N SER A 2 11.93 -39.93 -48.37
CA SER A 2 13.06 -39.67 -49.27
C SER A 2 14.10 -40.76 -48.98
N TYR A 3 14.54 -41.47 -50.01
CA TYR A 3 15.67 -42.41 -49.91
C TYR A 3 16.92 -41.69 -50.41
N PRO A 4 18.09 -41.86 -49.77
CA PRO A 4 19.35 -41.65 -50.46
C PRO A 4 19.64 -42.90 -51.32
N GLU A 5 19.82 -42.68 -52.63
CA GLU A 5 20.33 -43.71 -53.53
C GLU A 5 21.76 -44.11 -53.11
N SER A 6 22.04 -45.41 -53.02
CA SER A 6 23.42 -45.90 -53.09
C SER A 6 23.53 -46.93 -54.20
N VAL A 7 24.13 -46.50 -55.30
CA VAL A 7 24.35 -47.30 -56.50
C VAL A 7 25.54 -48.23 -56.27
N ASN A 8 25.30 -49.40 -55.69
CA ASN A 8 26.26 -50.49 -55.72
C ASN A 8 26.06 -51.29 -57.02
N ARG A 9 27.00 -51.10 -57.94
CA ARG A 9 27.00 -51.71 -59.28
C ARG A 9 27.09 -53.23 -59.16
N SER A 10 26.02 -53.92 -59.56
CA SER A 10 26.09 -55.34 -59.90
C SER A 10 26.97 -55.52 -61.14
N THR A 11 28.21 -55.97 -60.95
CA THR A 11 28.96 -56.63 -62.02
C THR A 11 28.63 -58.11 -62.01
N GLU A 12 28.10 -58.59 -63.14
CA GLU A 12 27.71 -59.98 -63.32
C GLU A 12 28.94 -60.89 -63.25
N SER A 13 29.03 -61.69 -62.18
CA SER A 13 29.92 -62.85 -62.13
C SER A 13 29.09 -64.11 -62.26
N GLY A 14 28.72 -64.45 -63.50
CA GLY A 14 27.74 -65.50 -63.84
C GLY A 14 28.14 -66.95 -63.53
N LEU A 15 29.21 -67.17 -62.77
CA LEU A 15 29.68 -68.48 -62.31
C LEU A 15 30.16 -68.36 -60.85
N SER A 16 29.87 -69.38 -60.02
CA SER A 16 30.33 -69.55 -58.62
C SER A 16 29.47 -69.01 -57.47
N SER A 17 28.16 -69.32 -57.46
CA SER A 17 27.46 -69.56 -56.18
C SER A 17 27.61 -71.03 -55.73
N LEU A 18 27.50 -71.98 -56.67
CA LEU A 18 27.57 -73.43 -56.40
C LEU A 18 28.92 -73.88 -55.79
N HIS A 19 30.04 -73.37 -56.29
CA HIS A 19 31.37 -73.71 -55.79
C HIS A 19 31.70 -73.05 -54.43
N ARG A 20 31.13 -71.88 -54.10
CA ARG A 20 31.32 -71.26 -52.77
C ARG A 20 30.61 -72.02 -51.64
N SER A 21 29.59 -72.82 -51.96
CA SER A 21 28.96 -73.75 -51.02
C SER A 21 29.74 -75.05 -50.81
N GLY A 22 30.87 -75.26 -51.50
CA GLY A 22 31.65 -76.50 -51.43
C GLY A 22 30.96 -77.74 -52.01
N LEU A 23 29.80 -77.58 -52.65
CA LEU A 23 28.94 -78.66 -53.13
C LEU A 23 29.22 -78.98 -54.61
N ASN A 24 30.39 -79.59 -54.84
CA ASN A 24 30.71 -80.24 -56.12
C ASN A 24 29.97 -81.58 -56.20
N ILE A 25 28.65 -81.53 -56.37
CA ILE A 25 27.79 -82.72 -56.46
C ILE A 25 27.97 -83.33 -57.86
N SER A 26 28.96 -84.21 -57.99
CA SER A 26 29.02 -85.14 -59.12
C SER A 26 27.80 -86.07 -59.04
N VAL A 27 27.06 -86.20 -60.14
CA VAL A 27 25.81 -86.98 -60.21
C VAL A 27 26.16 -88.48 -60.19
N GLY A 28 26.37 -88.99 -58.98
CA GLY A 28 26.80 -90.37 -58.71
C GLY A 28 27.40 -90.57 -57.30
N ASP A 29 27.93 -89.52 -56.66
CA ASP A 29 28.57 -89.64 -55.35
C ASP A 29 27.57 -89.55 -54.19
N THR A 30 27.00 -90.69 -53.79
CA THR A 30 26.07 -90.81 -52.64
C THR A 30 26.61 -90.19 -51.36
N LYS A 31 27.94 -90.22 -51.14
CA LYS A 31 28.60 -89.60 -49.98
C LYS A 31 28.45 -88.07 -49.98
N SER A 32 28.54 -87.42 -51.14
CA SER A 32 28.39 -85.95 -51.25
C SER A 32 26.97 -85.51 -50.89
N ILE A 33 25.97 -86.28 -51.33
CA ILE A 33 24.55 -86.04 -51.06
C ILE A 33 24.25 -86.19 -49.56
N VAL A 34 24.78 -87.22 -48.91
CA VAL A 34 24.61 -87.41 -47.45
C VAL A 34 25.23 -86.26 -46.66
N LEU A 35 26.44 -85.80 -47.02
CA LEU A 35 27.07 -84.64 -46.38
C LEU A 35 26.30 -83.33 -46.63
N ALA A 36 25.72 -83.16 -47.83
CA ALA A 36 24.85 -82.02 -48.14
C ALA A 36 23.58 -82.02 -47.27
N LEU A 37 22.93 -83.18 -47.11
CA LEU A 37 21.76 -83.32 -46.24
C LEU A 37 22.12 -83.10 -44.77
N GLN A 38 23.28 -83.57 -44.31
CA GLN A 38 23.77 -83.34 -42.94
C GLN A 38 24.06 -81.85 -42.69
N SER A 39 24.66 -81.13 -43.64
CA SER A 39 24.93 -79.70 -43.50
C SER A 39 23.64 -78.86 -43.54
N LEU A 40 22.66 -79.24 -44.37
CA LEU A 40 21.32 -78.66 -44.36
C LEU A 40 20.59 -78.89 -43.03
N GLN A 41 20.61 -80.12 -42.49
CA GLN A 41 20.05 -80.42 -41.17
C GLN A 41 20.73 -79.60 -40.06
N GLN A 42 22.05 -79.44 -40.11
CA GLN A 42 22.77 -78.58 -39.16
C GLN A 42 22.38 -77.11 -39.32
N LYS A 43 22.21 -76.62 -40.55
CA LYS A 43 21.79 -75.24 -40.82
C LYS A 43 20.36 -74.98 -40.34
N ILE A 44 19.43 -75.93 -40.52
CA ILE A 44 18.07 -75.88 -39.96
C ILE A 44 18.13 -75.71 -38.44
N ARG A 45 18.86 -76.58 -37.72
CA ARG A 45 19.02 -76.47 -36.25
C ARG A 45 19.67 -75.16 -35.78
N VAL A 46 20.51 -74.53 -36.61
CA VAL A 46 21.07 -73.21 -36.32
C VAL A 46 20.03 -72.11 -36.52
N LEU A 47 19.26 -72.16 -37.61
CA LEU A 47 18.17 -71.21 -37.88
C LEU A 47 17.01 -71.31 -36.89
N GLU A 48 16.70 -72.51 -36.39
CA GLU A 48 15.73 -72.71 -35.31
C GLU A 48 16.19 -72.03 -34.03
N ARG A 49 17.44 -72.26 -33.60
CA ARG A 49 18.03 -71.56 -32.43
C ARG A 49 18.10 -70.05 -32.60
N ASP A 50 18.35 -69.57 -33.82
CA ASP A 50 18.41 -68.14 -34.14
C ASP A 50 17.02 -67.49 -34.09
N ARG A 51 15.99 -68.16 -34.64
CA ARG A 51 14.57 -67.77 -34.50
C ARG A 51 14.17 -67.69 -33.04
N ASP A 52 14.46 -68.73 -32.26
CA ASP A 52 14.07 -68.82 -30.85
C ASP A 52 14.78 -67.74 -30.02
N TYR A 53 16.06 -67.48 -30.29
CA TYR A 53 16.79 -66.35 -29.71
C TYR A 53 16.18 -64.99 -30.06
N HIS A 54 15.78 -64.77 -31.31
CA HIS A 54 15.13 -63.54 -31.73
C HIS A 54 13.72 -63.37 -31.15
N GLN A 55 12.99 -64.46 -30.94
CA GLN A 55 11.71 -64.46 -30.23
C GLN A 55 11.90 -64.06 -28.76
N ASP A 56 12.84 -64.71 -28.05
CA ASP A 56 13.22 -64.37 -26.68
C ASP A 56 13.58 -62.88 -26.52
N GLN A 57 14.35 -62.32 -27.46
CA GLN A 57 14.73 -60.91 -27.44
C GLN A 57 13.52 -59.98 -27.69
N TYR A 58 12.60 -60.36 -28.57
CA TYR A 58 11.37 -59.61 -28.80
C TYR A 58 10.46 -59.63 -27.55
N GLU A 59 10.26 -60.80 -26.94
CA GLU A 59 9.44 -60.94 -25.73
C GLU A 59 10.01 -60.12 -24.56
N ARG A 60 11.33 -60.15 -24.34
CA ARG A 60 12.00 -59.30 -23.33
C ARG A 60 11.86 -57.81 -23.64
N ALA A 61 11.96 -57.41 -24.91
CA ALA A 61 11.78 -56.02 -25.31
C ALA A 61 10.33 -55.53 -25.10
N VAL A 62 9.33 -56.38 -25.36
CA VAL A 62 7.92 -56.10 -25.06
C VAL A 62 7.70 -55.96 -23.56
N GLN A 63 8.15 -56.92 -22.75
CA GLN A 63 8.02 -56.88 -21.29
C GLN A 63 8.68 -55.64 -20.68
N ALA A 64 9.87 -55.25 -21.17
CA ALA A 64 10.56 -54.04 -20.74
C ALA A 64 9.79 -52.75 -21.11
N ASN A 65 9.14 -52.74 -22.28
CA ASN A 65 8.32 -51.60 -22.72
C ASN A 65 7.04 -51.47 -21.87
N GLU A 66 6.36 -52.58 -21.58
CA GLU A 66 5.19 -52.63 -20.71
C GLU A 66 5.52 -52.19 -19.28
N ALA A 67 6.64 -52.67 -18.72
CA ALA A 67 7.13 -52.25 -17.40
C ALA A 67 7.45 -50.74 -17.36
N TYR A 68 8.13 -50.22 -18.39
CA TYR A 68 8.40 -48.78 -18.50
C TYR A 68 7.10 -47.96 -18.59
N LYS A 69 6.13 -48.40 -19.39
CA LYS A 69 4.82 -47.75 -19.51
C LYS A 69 4.10 -47.68 -18.15
N LEU A 70 4.04 -48.78 -17.41
CA LEU A 70 3.38 -48.83 -16.10
C LEU A 70 4.06 -47.94 -15.05
N GLU A 71 5.41 -47.89 -15.06
CA GLU A 71 6.15 -46.99 -14.16
C GLU A 71 5.92 -45.51 -14.54
N MET A 72 5.86 -45.17 -15.83
CA MET A 72 5.49 -43.82 -16.29
C MET A 72 4.05 -43.45 -15.89
N GLU A 73 3.08 -44.35 -16.06
CA GLU A 73 1.68 -44.12 -15.63
C GLU A 73 1.60 -43.85 -14.11
N LYS A 74 2.34 -44.63 -13.31
CA LYS A 74 2.44 -44.46 -11.86
C LYS A 74 3.10 -43.14 -11.46
N GLN A 75 4.15 -42.69 -12.16
CA GLN A 75 4.78 -41.38 -11.93
C GLN A 75 3.81 -40.24 -12.24
N MET A 76 3.09 -40.30 -13.37
CA MET A 76 2.06 -39.31 -13.73
C MET A 76 0.94 -39.25 -12.69
N ASP A 77 0.51 -40.38 -12.13
CA ASP A 77 -0.53 -40.40 -11.09
C ASP A 77 -0.02 -39.93 -9.72
N GLN A 78 1.25 -40.15 -9.38
CA GLN A 78 1.89 -39.52 -8.22
C GLN A 78 1.92 -37.99 -8.37
N GLU A 79 2.35 -37.47 -9.52
CA GLU A 79 2.35 -36.02 -9.79
C GLU A 79 0.93 -35.45 -9.71
N ARG A 80 -0.05 -36.07 -10.35
CA ARG A 80 -1.48 -35.69 -10.25
C ARG A 80 -1.97 -35.68 -8.81
N SER A 81 -1.53 -36.63 -7.97
CA SER A 81 -1.89 -36.66 -6.55
C SER A 81 -1.29 -35.47 -5.78
N MET A 82 -0.03 -35.13 -6.05
CA MET A 82 0.65 -33.97 -5.46
C MET A 82 0.03 -32.64 -5.90
N TYR A 83 -0.37 -32.51 -7.18
CA TYR A 83 -1.10 -31.33 -7.65
C TYR A 83 -2.47 -31.19 -6.96
N ARG A 84 -3.23 -32.28 -6.77
CA ARG A 84 -4.50 -32.25 -6.02
C ARG A 84 -4.31 -31.88 -4.55
N LEU A 85 -3.25 -32.36 -3.90
CA LEU A 85 -2.91 -31.98 -2.52
C LEU A 85 -2.60 -30.47 -2.44
N ARG A 86 -1.70 -29.97 -3.28
CA ARG A 86 -1.35 -28.54 -3.33
C ARG A 86 -2.54 -27.65 -3.69
N GLU A 87 -3.41 -28.09 -4.60
CA GLU A 87 -4.65 -27.37 -4.95
C GLU A 87 -5.59 -27.28 -3.74
N ASN A 88 -5.71 -28.35 -2.95
CA ASN A 88 -6.51 -28.35 -1.72
C ASN A 88 -5.89 -27.51 -0.60
N GLU A 89 -4.56 -27.50 -0.45
CA GLU A 89 -3.85 -26.58 0.46
C GLU A 89 -4.11 -25.12 0.10
N LEU A 90 -4.01 -24.77 -1.19
CA LEU A 90 -4.31 -23.42 -1.68
C LEU A 90 -5.78 -23.04 -1.48
N ARG A 91 -6.73 -23.97 -1.70
CA ARG A 91 -8.15 -23.77 -1.36
C ARG A 91 -8.35 -23.49 0.13
N GLN A 92 -7.69 -24.24 1.01
CA GLN A 92 -7.75 -24.00 2.47
C GLN A 92 -7.14 -22.65 2.86
N GLN A 93 -6.02 -22.25 2.26
CA GLN A 93 -5.43 -20.93 2.49
C GLN A 93 -6.35 -19.79 2.04
N LEU A 94 -6.96 -19.92 0.85
CA LEU A 94 -7.95 -18.95 0.36
C LEU A 94 -9.18 -18.87 1.27
N GLN A 95 -9.68 -20.01 1.78
CA GLN A 95 -10.79 -20.03 2.72
C GLN A 95 -10.43 -19.32 4.03
N ARG A 96 -9.26 -19.61 4.63
CA ARG A 96 -8.80 -18.93 5.85
C ARG A 96 -8.66 -17.42 5.65
N LEU A 97 -8.06 -16.98 4.55
CA LEU A 97 -7.95 -15.55 4.21
C LEU A 97 -9.31 -14.89 4.00
N GLN A 98 -10.32 -15.61 3.48
CA GLN A 98 -11.69 -15.10 3.37
C GLN A 98 -12.39 -15.02 4.74
N GLU A 99 -12.14 -15.96 5.64
CA GLU A 99 -12.65 -15.97 7.01
C GLU A 99 -12.01 -14.85 7.84
N GLU A 100 -10.67 -14.73 7.83
CA GLU A 100 -9.92 -13.63 8.44
C GLU A 100 -10.37 -12.26 7.90
N LYS A 101 -10.54 -12.13 6.57
CA LYS A 101 -11.06 -10.91 5.96
C LYS A 101 -12.46 -10.56 6.50
N ARG A 102 -13.38 -11.53 6.59
CA ARG A 102 -14.74 -11.29 7.11
C ARG A 102 -14.72 -10.88 8.58
N LEU A 103 -13.85 -11.51 9.39
CA LEU A 103 -13.67 -11.13 10.79
C LEU A 103 -13.17 -9.69 10.92
N LEU A 104 -12.17 -9.31 10.14
CA LEU A 104 -11.64 -7.94 10.11
C LEU A 104 -12.69 -6.93 9.63
N GLU A 105 -13.43 -7.22 8.55
CA GLU A 105 -14.50 -6.33 8.03
C GLU A 105 -15.62 -6.09 9.05
N LEU A 106 -15.97 -7.10 9.86
CA LEU A 106 -16.96 -6.97 10.93
C LEU A 106 -16.41 -6.21 12.15
N GLN A 107 -15.25 -6.63 12.67
CA GLN A 107 -14.66 -6.04 13.88
C GLN A 107 -14.32 -4.56 13.69
N SER A 108 -13.67 -4.20 12.57
CA SER A 108 -13.23 -2.82 12.34
C SER A 108 -14.37 -1.85 11.99
N SER A 109 -15.58 -2.33 11.69
CA SER A 109 -16.71 -1.47 11.33
C SER A 109 -17.72 -1.31 12.46
N GLU A 110 -18.01 -2.36 13.23
CA GLU A 110 -19.03 -2.29 14.29
C GLU A 110 -18.44 -1.86 15.65
N GLU A 111 -17.27 -2.36 16.05
CA GLU A 111 -16.72 -2.11 17.40
C GLU A 111 -16.29 -0.63 17.56
N ASP A 112 -15.53 -0.08 16.61
CA ASP A 112 -15.06 1.31 16.66
C ASP A 112 -16.21 2.34 16.57
N LEU A 113 -17.21 2.10 15.70
CA LEU A 113 -18.37 3.00 15.57
C LEU A 113 -19.28 2.94 16.79
N THR A 114 -19.46 1.76 17.41
CA THR A 114 -20.26 1.64 18.64
C THR A 114 -19.52 2.22 19.85
N ALA A 115 -18.20 2.05 19.96
CA ALA A 115 -17.38 2.67 20.99
C ALA A 115 -17.41 4.20 20.89
N PHE A 116 -17.15 4.77 19.71
CA PHE A 116 -17.21 6.23 19.49
C PHE A 116 -18.61 6.79 19.75
N ARG A 117 -19.66 6.06 19.38
CA ARG A 117 -21.03 6.43 19.71
C ARG A 117 -21.30 6.43 21.22
N GLN A 118 -20.84 5.43 21.95
CA GLN A 118 -20.97 5.38 23.42
C GLN A 118 -20.18 6.50 24.10
N GLU A 119 -18.99 6.83 23.59
CA GLU A 119 -18.19 7.97 24.07
C GLU A 119 -18.93 9.30 23.84
N LEU A 120 -19.49 9.53 22.65
CA LEU A 120 -20.32 10.70 22.36
C LEU A 120 -21.58 10.77 23.23
N GLU A 121 -22.30 9.66 23.39
CA GLU A 121 -23.47 9.60 24.27
C GLU A 121 -23.08 9.89 25.73
N GLY A 122 -21.92 9.41 26.17
CA GLY A 122 -21.30 9.73 27.48
C GLY A 122 -20.92 11.21 27.64
N MET A 123 -20.25 11.81 26.64
CA MET A 123 -19.93 13.24 26.63
C MET A 123 -21.17 14.11 26.65
N ILE A 124 -22.20 13.76 25.87
CA ILE A 124 -23.48 14.48 25.83
C ILE A 124 -24.20 14.37 27.18
N ALA A 125 -24.18 13.20 27.83
CA ALA A 125 -24.74 13.02 29.16
C ALA A 125 -23.98 13.82 30.22
N ALA A 126 -22.65 13.86 30.15
CA ALA A 126 -21.80 14.63 31.05
C ALA A 126 -22.02 16.15 30.90
N GLU A 127 -22.04 16.69 29.67
CA GLU A 127 -22.29 18.12 29.46
C GLU A 127 -23.74 18.50 29.80
N LYS A 128 -24.73 17.63 29.56
CA LYS A 128 -26.10 17.83 30.06
C LYS A 128 -26.14 17.91 31.59
N LYS A 129 -25.41 17.03 32.28
CA LYS A 129 -25.32 17.06 33.75
C LYS A 129 -24.64 18.35 34.23
N HIS A 130 -23.51 18.74 33.65
CA HIS A 130 -22.84 20.00 34.00
C HIS A 130 -23.67 21.24 33.66
N ALA A 131 -24.45 21.23 32.58
CA ALA A 131 -25.39 22.29 32.27
C ALA A 131 -26.51 22.38 33.32
N GLN A 132 -27.08 21.24 33.76
CA GLN A 132 -28.06 21.19 34.84
C GLN A 132 -27.46 21.63 36.20
N GLU A 133 -26.22 21.27 36.51
CA GLU A 133 -25.51 21.73 37.70
C GLU A 133 -25.30 23.27 37.67
N ARG A 134 -24.89 23.83 36.52
CA ARG A 134 -24.78 25.29 36.30
C ARG A 134 -26.14 25.99 36.37
N GLU A 135 -27.19 25.41 35.80
CA GLU A 135 -28.55 25.95 35.87
C GLU A 135 -29.06 25.96 37.32
N ALA A 136 -28.84 24.88 38.07
CA ALA A 136 -29.22 24.80 39.48
C ALA A 136 -28.51 25.87 40.33
N THR A 137 -27.20 26.10 40.14
CA THR A 137 -26.48 27.17 40.86
C THR A 137 -27.00 28.55 40.49
N LEU A 138 -27.25 28.83 39.20
CA LEU A 138 -27.85 30.10 38.77
C LEU A 138 -29.27 30.29 39.34
N VAL A 139 -30.09 29.24 39.42
CA VAL A 139 -31.42 29.31 40.04
C VAL A 139 -31.33 29.62 41.54
N THR A 140 -30.35 29.07 42.26
CA THR A 140 -30.12 29.43 43.67
C THR A 140 -29.61 30.86 43.85
N GLU A 141 -28.69 31.32 42.99
CA GLU A 141 -28.19 32.70 43.00
C GLU A 141 -29.32 33.71 42.72
N VAL A 142 -30.18 33.43 41.73
CA VAL A 142 -31.34 34.27 41.40
C VAL A 142 -32.37 34.30 42.54
N LYS A 143 -32.58 33.20 43.27
CA LYS A 143 -33.43 33.20 44.48
C LYS A 143 -32.81 34.07 45.58
N ARG A 144 -31.53 33.87 45.89
CA ARG A 144 -30.77 34.65 46.88
C ARG A 144 -30.83 36.15 46.57
N LEU A 145 -30.62 36.55 45.32
CA LEU A 145 -30.69 37.94 44.88
C LEU A 145 -32.11 38.53 44.96
N ARG A 146 -33.16 37.72 44.76
CA ARG A 146 -34.55 38.17 44.96
C ARG A 146 -34.87 38.43 46.42
N GLU A 147 -34.37 37.59 47.33
CA GLU A 147 -34.49 37.75 48.79
C GLU A 147 -33.67 38.95 49.30
N GLU A 148 -32.48 39.16 48.75
CA GLU A 148 -31.66 40.35 49.03
C GLU A 148 -32.36 41.64 48.56
N VAL A 149 -32.97 41.63 47.37
CA VAL A 149 -33.77 42.77 46.87
C VAL A 149 -35.06 42.99 47.67
N SER A 150 -35.73 41.94 48.19
CA SER A 150 -36.92 42.13 49.04
C SER A 150 -36.55 42.69 50.41
N THR A 151 -35.50 42.18 51.05
CA THR A 151 -35.02 42.69 52.34
C THR A 151 -34.48 44.12 52.24
N GLU A 152 -33.80 44.49 51.15
CA GLU A 152 -33.44 45.90 50.89
C GLU A 152 -34.70 46.77 50.71
N ARG A 153 -35.71 46.34 49.94
CA ARG A 153 -36.97 47.09 49.82
C ARG A 153 -37.68 47.29 51.16
N GLU A 154 -37.68 46.28 52.03
CA GLU A 154 -38.22 46.38 53.40
C GLU A 154 -37.43 47.38 54.25
N ARG A 155 -36.08 47.38 54.16
CA ARG A 155 -35.20 48.37 54.81
C ARG A 155 -35.49 49.78 54.31
N TYR A 156 -35.61 49.98 53.00
CA TYR A 156 -35.95 51.28 52.41
C TYR A 156 -37.34 51.75 52.85
N ALA A 157 -38.35 50.87 52.89
CA ALA A 157 -39.69 51.21 53.36
C ALA A 157 -39.69 51.63 54.85
N ALA A 158 -38.96 50.90 55.70
CA ALA A 158 -38.80 51.25 57.11
C ALA A 158 -38.05 52.59 57.29
N LEU A 159 -37.02 52.86 56.47
CA LEU A 159 -36.28 54.12 56.51
C LEU A 159 -37.16 55.30 56.08
N VAL A 160 -38.01 55.13 55.06
CA VAL A 160 -38.98 56.16 54.64
C VAL A 160 -39.97 56.45 55.78
N GLN A 161 -40.54 55.43 56.41
CA GLN A 161 -41.41 55.62 57.58
C GLN A 161 -40.73 56.35 58.74
N GLN A 162 -39.44 56.09 59.00
CA GLN A 162 -38.65 56.82 60.00
C GLN A 162 -38.41 58.28 59.60
N ILE A 163 -38.16 58.56 58.32
CA ILE A 163 -38.00 59.92 57.78
C ILE A 163 -39.31 60.69 57.89
N ASP A 164 -40.44 60.08 57.53
CA ASP A 164 -41.78 60.69 57.63
C ASP A 164 -42.10 61.02 59.11
N GLY A 165 -41.82 60.09 60.04
CA GLY A 165 -41.96 60.34 61.47
C GLY A 165 -41.09 61.49 61.99
N LEU A 166 -39.83 61.58 61.55
CA LEU A 166 -38.94 62.71 61.87
C LEU A 166 -39.42 64.04 61.25
N HIS A 167 -40.07 63.99 60.08
CA HIS A 167 -40.72 65.15 59.48
C HIS A 167 -41.91 65.61 60.31
N GLU A 168 -42.79 64.70 60.76
CA GLU A 168 -43.88 65.05 61.68
C GLU A 168 -43.37 65.62 63.02
N GLU A 169 -42.31 65.05 63.60
CA GLU A 169 -41.70 65.58 64.83
C GLU A 169 -41.09 66.96 64.60
N LYS A 170 -40.45 67.19 63.45
CA LYS A 170 -39.94 68.49 63.04
C LYS A 170 -41.07 69.52 62.85
N GLU A 171 -42.21 69.14 62.29
CA GLU A 171 -43.36 70.02 62.15
C GLU A 171 -44.00 70.34 63.50
N LYS A 172 -44.22 69.33 64.35
CA LYS A 172 -44.70 69.50 65.74
C LYS A 172 -43.78 70.44 66.53
N THR A 173 -42.46 70.30 66.38
CA THR A 173 -41.48 71.20 67.02
C THR A 173 -41.35 72.57 66.34
N SER A 174 -41.66 72.72 65.05
CA SER A 174 -41.77 74.04 64.41
C SER A 174 -42.98 74.79 64.95
N LEU A 175 -44.15 74.14 65.02
CA LEU A 175 -45.39 74.71 65.54
C LEU A 175 -45.27 75.14 67.01
N THR A 176 -44.59 74.35 67.86
CA THR A 176 -44.34 74.79 69.25
C THR A 176 -43.34 75.94 69.32
N ASN A 177 -42.30 75.98 68.47
CA ASN A 177 -41.40 77.13 68.38
C ASN A 177 -42.09 78.40 67.85
N GLU A 178 -43.02 78.28 66.91
CA GLU A 178 -43.86 79.38 66.41
C GLU A 178 -44.75 79.90 67.53
N HIS A 179 -45.46 79.03 68.26
CA HIS A 179 -46.27 79.43 69.41
C HIS A 179 -45.45 80.08 70.53
N LEU A 180 -44.22 79.61 70.78
CA LEU A 180 -43.30 80.24 71.73
C LEU A 180 -42.80 81.62 71.26
N ARG A 181 -42.62 81.82 69.95
CA ARG A 181 -42.30 83.15 69.39
C ARG A 181 -43.48 84.10 69.54
N GLU A 182 -44.69 83.68 69.18
CA GLU A 182 -45.92 84.48 69.38
C GLU A 182 -46.09 84.88 70.85
N ALA A 183 -45.87 83.94 71.78
CA ALA A 183 -45.94 84.22 73.22
C ALA A 183 -44.85 85.19 73.70
N LEU A 184 -43.64 85.12 73.13
CA LEU A 184 -42.55 86.08 73.41
C LEU A 184 -42.85 87.46 72.85
N ASP A 185 -43.35 87.56 71.61
CA ASP A 185 -43.71 88.82 70.97
C ASP A 185 -44.88 89.50 71.70
N GLU A 186 -45.85 88.74 72.20
CA GLU A 186 -46.93 89.21 73.07
C GLU A 186 -46.40 89.71 74.44
N LEU A 187 -45.43 89.02 75.04
CA LEU A 187 -44.76 89.49 76.27
C LEU A 187 -43.92 90.76 76.03
N LEU A 188 -43.23 90.85 74.89
CA LEU A 188 -42.46 92.04 74.49
C LEU A 188 -43.39 93.23 74.24
N ARG A 189 -44.51 93.05 73.53
CA ARG A 189 -45.54 94.09 73.38
C ARG A 189 -46.05 94.60 74.72
N ARG A 190 -46.39 93.69 75.65
CA ARG A 190 -46.80 94.06 77.02
C ARG A 190 -45.71 94.79 77.82
N HIS A 191 -44.43 94.60 77.48
CA HIS A 191 -43.31 95.34 78.05
C HIS A 191 -43.10 96.70 77.35
N GLU A 192 -43.34 96.82 76.06
CA GLU A 192 -43.26 98.08 75.30
C GLU A 192 -44.42 99.04 75.63
N ASP A 193 -45.63 98.50 75.90
CA ASP A 193 -46.78 99.26 76.41
C ASP A 193 -46.64 99.63 77.91
N GLY A 194 -45.57 99.18 78.57
CA GLY A 194 -45.20 99.56 79.94
C GLY A 194 -44.28 100.81 79.97
N PRO A 195 -44.54 101.81 80.82
CA PRO A 195 -43.76 103.05 80.82
C PRO A 195 -42.37 102.87 81.48
N SER A 196 -41.34 102.54 80.69
CA SER A 196 -39.94 102.53 81.13
C SER A 196 -39.02 103.49 80.36
N ARG A 197 -39.27 104.77 80.63
CA ARG A 197 -38.30 105.87 80.85
C ARG A 197 -36.79 105.55 80.70
N GLY A 198 -36.26 105.65 79.47
CA GLY A 198 -34.83 105.91 79.16
C GLY A 198 -33.86 104.72 79.35
N TYR A 199 -32.85 104.52 78.51
CA TYR A 199 -31.94 105.53 77.95
C TYR A 199 -31.34 105.13 76.58
N ARG A 200 -30.82 106.13 75.85
CA ARG A 200 -30.05 105.98 74.60
C ARG A 200 -28.69 105.29 74.81
N GLY A 201 -28.16 104.61 73.80
CA GLY A 201 -26.75 104.18 73.73
C GLY A 201 -26.27 103.83 72.32
N ALA A 202 -25.52 104.74 71.69
CA ALA A 202 -25.01 104.72 70.33
C ALA A 202 -24.37 103.42 69.78
N ALA A 203 -24.50 103.23 68.46
CA ALA A 203 -23.69 102.34 67.62
C ALA A 203 -22.56 103.13 66.91
N PRO A 204 -21.64 102.50 66.16
CA PRO A 204 -20.96 101.20 66.29
C PRO A 204 -19.41 101.40 66.43
N PRO A 205 -18.54 100.36 66.42
CA PRO A 205 -18.03 99.81 65.14
C PRO A 205 -17.60 98.32 65.16
N ALA A 206 -17.32 97.76 63.98
CA ALA A 206 -16.39 96.62 63.80
C ALA A 206 -14.92 97.17 63.74
N PRO A 207 -13.80 96.40 63.89
CA PRO A 207 -13.65 94.99 63.49
C PRO A 207 -12.59 94.10 64.23
N ALA A 208 -12.43 92.87 63.73
CA ALA A 208 -11.18 92.08 63.52
C ALA A 208 -10.36 91.41 64.66
N ALA A 209 -9.88 90.19 64.33
CA ALA A 209 -8.77 89.40 64.90
C ALA A 209 -8.99 88.81 66.33
N VAL A 210 -8.41 87.66 66.75
CA VAL A 210 -7.04 87.14 66.55
C VAL A 210 -6.97 85.60 66.43
N HIS A 211 -5.84 85.14 65.86
CA HIS A 211 -5.38 83.77 65.57
C HIS A 211 -5.59 82.64 66.59
N GLY A 212 -5.75 81.43 66.02
CA GLY A 212 -5.07 80.21 66.47
C GLY A 212 -4.32 79.55 65.29
N ARG A 213 -2.99 79.38 65.39
CA ARG A 213 -2.14 78.83 64.30
C ARG A 213 -1.01 77.97 64.87
N SER A 214 -1.15 76.64 64.86
CA SER A 214 -0.08 75.62 64.96
C SER A 214 -0.73 74.23 64.84
N GLY A 215 -0.12 73.18 64.27
CA GLY A 215 1.29 73.04 63.91
C GLY A 215 1.57 72.11 62.72
N ARG A 216 2.85 71.96 62.42
CA ARG A 216 3.42 71.17 61.31
C ARG A 216 3.69 69.71 61.73
N GLY A 217 3.70 68.80 60.74
CA GLY A 217 4.26 67.44 60.84
C GLY A 217 4.00 66.66 59.55
N ARG A 218 4.77 66.88 58.46
CA ARG A 218 6.09 66.28 58.15
C ARG A 218 5.99 64.77 57.88
N GLY A 219 6.15 64.38 56.60
CA GLY A 219 6.30 62.96 56.20
C GLY A 219 7.62 62.33 56.68
N PRO A 220 7.76 61.01 56.57
CA PRO A 220 8.36 60.37 55.37
C PRO A 220 7.42 59.30 54.76
N ALA A 221 7.52 58.84 53.51
CA ALA A 221 8.64 58.18 52.80
C ALA A 221 9.03 56.79 53.37
N VAL A 222 9.42 55.88 52.48
CA VAL A 222 9.64 54.42 52.68
C VAL A 222 8.33 53.62 52.84
N GLY A 223 8.04 52.58 52.04
CA GLY A 223 8.74 52.07 50.84
C GLY A 223 8.47 50.57 50.63
N SER A 224 8.63 50.10 49.38
CA SER A 224 8.75 48.68 48.96
C SER A 224 7.57 47.72 49.25
N GLY A 225 7.02 46.96 48.29
CA GLY A 225 7.26 46.90 46.85
C GLY A 225 7.06 45.49 46.26
N ARG A 226 6.90 45.41 44.92
CA ARG A 226 6.99 44.19 44.07
C ARG A 226 5.84 43.17 44.27
N ARG A 227 5.36 42.43 43.26
CA ARG A 227 5.74 42.21 41.84
C ARG A 227 4.44 41.86 41.06
N ALA A 228 4.16 42.46 39.90
CA ALA A 228 4.19 41.83 38.55
C ALA A 228 3.04 40.80 38.27
N VAL A 229 2.56 40.51 37.04
CA VAL A 229 3.13 40.56 35.68
C VAL A 229 2.00 40.69 34.62
N SER A 230 2.25 41.32 33.44
CA SER A 230 1.62 41.00 32.12
C SER A 230 0.10 41.26 31.95
N ARG A 231 -0.54 41.49 30.79
CA ARG A 231 -0.30 41.88 29.36
C ARG A 231 -1.72 42.26 28.84
N LYS A 232 -2.00 42.96 27.72
CA LYS A 232 -1.26 43.62 26.62
C LYS A 232 -2.18 44.77 26.10
N ARG A 233 -1.67 45.74 25.36
CA ARG A 233 -2.46 46.67 24.52
C ARG A 233 -1.65 47.01 23.27
N THR A 234 -2.19 46.83 22.07
CA THR A 234 -1.51 47.18 20.80
C THR A 234 -2.54 47.59 19.73
N PRO A 235 -2.40 48.77 19.10
CA PRO A 235 -3.15 49.18 17.92
C PRO A 235 -2.38 48.89 16.61
N SER A 236 -2.85 49.52 15.52
CA SER A 236 -2.59 49.15 14.12
C SER A 236 -1.34 49.79 13.45
N ALA A 237 -1.01 49.23 12.27
CA ALA A 237 -0.49 49.88 11.05
C ALA A 237 1.04 50.00 10.77
N LEU A 238 1.32 49.76 9.47
CA LEU A 238 2.52 50.07 8.65
C LEU A 238 3.84 49.30 8.90
N LEU A 239 4.25 48.50 7.89
CA LEU A 239 5.51 48.67 7.11
C LEU A 239 5.70 47.53 6.07
N GLN A 240 5.94 47.92 4.81
CA GLN A 240 6.69 47.16 3.78
C GLN A 240 8.08 47.84 3.62
N PRO A 241 9.00 47.34 2.77
CA PRO A 241 9.58 46.00 2.65
C PRO A 241 11.12 46.10 2.91
N PRO A 242 12.03 45.18 2.47
CA PRO A 242 12.46 45.21 1.06
C PRO A 242 12.85 43.85 0.44
N LEU A 243 12.98 43.88 -0.90
CA LEU A 243 13.66 42.87 -1.71
C LEU A 243 15.18 42.99 -1.58
N ALA A 244 15.88 41.85 -1.61
CA ALA A 244 17.28 41.71 -2.01
C ALA A 244 17.38 40.35 -2.72
N ALA A 245 17.72 40.28 -4.02
CA ALA A 245 19.10 40.27 -4.52
C ALA A 245 19.88 39.04 -4.01
N ASN A 246 20.37 38.12 -4.84
CA ASN A 246 21.25 38.41 -5.97
C ASN A 246 21.27 37.28 -7.05
N PRO A 247 22.01 37.44 -8.17
CA PRO A 247 21.69 36.81 -9.45
C PRO A 247 22.65 35.68 -9.85
N PHE A 248 22.36 35.03 -10.98
CA PHE A 248 23.40 34.79 -12.00
C PHE A 248 22.79 34.66 -13.40
N GLU A 249 22.89 35.73 -14.19
CA GLU A 249 22.80 35.64 -15.65
C GLU A 249 24.14 35.15 -16.21
N SER A 250 24.16 34.04 -16.94
CA SER A 250 25.10 33.76 -18.06
C SER A 250 25.00 32.30 -18.51
N CYS A 251 25.15 31.95 -19.79
CA CYS A 251 25.05 32.76 -21.01
C CYS A 251 25.01 31.80 -22.22
N ARG A 252 24.09 32.00 -23.17
CA ARG A 252 24.07 31.39 -24.53
C ARG A 252 23.87 29.85 -24.56
N ARG A 253 23.07 29.27 -25.47
CA ARG A 253 22.75 29.70 -26.85
C ARG A 253 21.26 29.57 -27.17
N HIS A 254 20.76 30.47 -28.02
CA HIS A 254 19.49 30.32 -28.73
C HIS A 254 19.65 29.51 -30.03
N TYR A 255 18.50 29.15 -30.61
CA TYR A 255 18.27 28.30 -31.79
C TYR A 255 18.58 26.81 -31.52
N ARG A 256 17.64 25.88 -31.75
CA ARG A 256 16.56 25.91 -32.76
C ARG A 256 15.33 25.10 -32.32
N ASP A 257 14.16 25.61 -32.66
CA ASP A 257 12.86 24.94 -32.63
C ASP A 257 12.03 25.50 -33.81
N PRO A 258 10.99 24.84 -34.37
CA PRO A 258 10.71 23.41 -34.42
C PRO A 258 10.78 22.87 -35.87
N THR A 259 11.02 21.56 -36.05
CA THR A 259 10.60 20.87 -37.30
C THR A 259 9.87 19.58 -36.98
N VAL A 260 8.55 19.67 -37.04
CA VAL A 260 7.67 18.52 -37.29
C VAL A 260 8.17 17.82 -38.56
N ASN A 261 8.79 16.64 -38.41
CA ASN A 261 8.80 15.50 -39.35
C ASN A 261 9.90 14.48 -39.00
N SER A 262 9.56 13.45 -38.24
CA SER A 262 10.33 12.19 -38.16
C SER A 262 9.44 10.94 -38.11
N ILE A 263 8.20 11.05 -38.60
CA ILE A 263 7.27 9.91 -38.75
C ILE A 263 7.09 9.51 -40.23
N LEU A 264 7.52 10.33 -41.19
CA LEU A 264 7.23 10.13 -42.63
C LEU A 264 8.42 10.39 -43.58
N ARG A 265 9.59 9.78 -43.31
CA ARG A 265 10.63 9.48 -44.33
C ARG A 265 11.38 8.19 -43.97
N ASP A 266 10.78 7.04 -44.29
CA ASP A 266 11.41 6.01 -45.13
C ASP A 266 10.51 4.77 -45.29
N VAL A 267 9.55 4.85 -46.22
CA VAL A 267 9.04 3.68 -46.95
C VAL A 267 8.85 4.06 -48.42
N ARG A 268 9.84 3.74 -49.27
CA ARG A 268 9.63 3.45 -50.71
C ARG A 268 10.69 2.50 -51.23
N ASN A 269 10.33 1.22 -51.28
CA ASN A 269 10.23 0.40 -52.50
C ASN A 269 9.10 -0.60 -52.19
N VAL A 270 7.88 -0.51 -52.77
CA VAL A 270 7.53 -0.81 -54.18
C VAL A 270 7.90 -2.28 -54.48
N SER A 271 6.97 -3.20 -54.74
CA SER A 271 5.66 -3.10 -55.44
C SER A 271 4.50 -3.60 -54.56
N SER A 272 3.30 -2.99 -54.51
CA SER A 272 2.19 -3.05 -55.51
C SER A 272 1.97 -4.46 -56.08
N GLU A 273 0.78 -5.05 -56.03
CA GLU A 273 -0.52 -4.47 -56.42
C GLU A 273 -1.68 -4.81 -55.46
N ILE A 274 -2.53 -3.81 -55.21
CA ILE A 274 -3.96 -3.96 -54.92
C ILE A 274 -4.65 -2.92 -55.82
N PRO A 275 -5.76 -3.26 -56.49
CA PRO A 275 -6.91 -2.36 -56.43
C PRO A 275 -8.11 -3.04 -55.79
N CYS A 276 -8.58 -2.45 -54.69
CA CYS A 276 -9.90 -2.73 -54.15
C CYS A 276 -10.92 -2.08 -55.09
N ALA A 277 -11.89 -2.84 -55.56
CA ALA A 277 -13.15 -2.30 -56.04
C ALA A 277 -14.19 -2.54 -54.94
N CYS A 278 -14.57 -1.47 -54.25
CA CYS A 278 -15.76 -1.49 -53.41
C CYS A 278 -16.98 -1.65 -54.32
N ASP A 279 -17.90 -2.54 -54.00
CA ASP A 279 -19.30 -2.29 -54.36
C ASP A 279 -20.28 -2.88 -53.35
N VAL A 280 -21.39 -2.18 -53.19
CA VAL A 280 -22.38 -2.39 -52.12
C VAL A 280 -23.62 -3.04 -52.70
N SER A 281 -24.10 -4.16 -52.11
CA SER A 281 -25.56 -4.48 -52.04
C SER A 281 -25.93 -5.72 -51.22
N SER A 282 -26.91 -5.52 -50.33
CA SER A 282 -28.11 -6.35 -50.09
C SER A 282 -28.02 -7.87 -49.86
N ALA A 283 -28.10 -8.24 -48.57
CA ALA A 283 -29.25 -8.91 -47.92
C ALA A 283 -29.88 -10.24 -48.45
N ILE A 284 -30.43 -11.00 -47.47
CA ILE A 284 -31.44 -12.09 -47.52
C ILE A 284 -30.94 -13.56 -47.65
N GLY A 285 -31.26 -14.36 -46.63
CA GLY A 285 -31.76 -15.76 -46.76
C GLY A 285 -30.76 -16.92 -46.95
N GLY A 286 -30.88 -17.96 -46.11
CA GLY A 286 -30.37 -19.32 -46.41
C GLY A 286 -31.41 -20.18 -47.18
N PRO A 287 -31.36 -21.53 -47.16
CA PRO A 287 -30.42 -22.42 -46.47
C PRO A 287 -29.95 -23.71 -47.21
N THR A 288 -28.77 -24.25 -46.83
CA THR A 288 -28.40 -25.72 -46.87
C THR A 288 -28.17 -26.39 -48.27
N PRO A 289 -27.87 -27.72 -48.38
CA PRO A 289 -26.57 -28.28 -48.87
C PRO A 289 -26.77 -29.12 -50.19
N PRO A 290 -25.91 -30.08 -50.66
CA PRO A 290 -24.64 -30.65 -50.15
C PRO A 290 -23.46 -30.63 -51.19
N LEU A 291 -22.26 -31.11 -50.85
CA LEU A 291 -21.83 -32.51 -51.09
C LEU A 291 -20.71 -32.93 -50.11
N ARG A 292 -20.73 -34.22 -49.72
CA ARG A 292 -19.80 -34.86 -48.76
C ARG A 292 -18.64 -35.59 -49.50
N PRO A 293 -17.67 -36.22 -48.83
CA PRO A 293 -16.28 -36.26 -49.30
C PRO A 293 -15.86 -37.59 -49.93
N THR A 294 -14.69 -37.61 -50.56
CA THR A 294 -13.96 -38.85 -50.87
C THR A 294 -12.65 -38.91 -50.09
N SER A 295 -12.61 -39.86 -49.16
CA SER A 295 -11.44 -40.28 -48.40
C SER A 295 -10.38 -40.98 -49.26
N SER A 296 -9.11 -40.71 -49.01
CA SER A 296 -8.07 -41.75 -49.08
C SER A 296 -6.80 -41.34 -48.31
N SER A 297 -6.62 -41.94 -47.14
CA SER A 297 -5.30 -42.24 -46.57
C SER A 297 -5.26 -43.77 -46.43
N PRO A 298 -4.12 -44.46 -46.62
CA PRO A 298 -3.31 -44.81 -45.43
C PRO A 298 -1.79 -45.03 -45.68
N VAL A 299 -1.09 -45.47 -44.62
CA VAL A 299 0.25 -46.10 -44.58
C VAL A 299 1.45 -45.12 -44.72
N SER A 300 2.33 -44.86 -43.73
CA SER A 300 2.85 -45.56 -42.52
C SER A 300 3.91 -46.66 -42.76
N ARG A 301 5.21 -46.30 -42.72
CA ARG A 301 6.21 -46.85 -41.77
C ARG A 301 7.66 -46.36 -41.96
N ASN A 302 8.35 -46.40 -40.84
CA ASN A 302 9.68 -45.85 -40.52
C ASN A 302 10.86 -46.72 -41.00
N THR A 303 11.99 -46.06 -41.30
CA THR A 303 13.36 -46.40 -40.83
C THR A 303 14.12 -45.05 -40.76
N SER A 304 14.55 -44.52 -39.62
CA SER A 304 15.54 -44.98 -38.62
C SER A 304 16.99 -45.04 -39.14
N THR A 305 17.70 -43.91 -39.01
CA THR A 305 19.14 -43.89 -38.66
C THR A 305 19.41 -42.72 -37.72
N LEU A 306 19.78 -43.02 -36.48
CA LEU A 306 20.26 -42.06 -35.50
C LEU A 306 21.64 -41.53 -35.90
N HIS A 307 21.78 -40.20 -35.95
CA HIS A 307 23.06 -39.55 -35.70
C HIS A 307 22.90 -38.63 -34.49
N THR A 308 23.03 -39.24 -33.32
CA THR A 308 23.32 -38.56 -32.07
C THR A 308 24.68 -37.86 -32.21
N ARG A 309 24.66 -36.59 -32.60
CA ARG A 309 25.78 -35.69 -32.31
C ARG A 309 25.95 -35.71 -30.78
N PRO A 310 27.11 -36.06 -30.22
CA PRO A 310 27.29 -35.99 -28.79
C PRO A 310 27.04 -34.55 -28.34
N ALA A 311 26.22 -34.39 -27.31
CA ALA A 311 26.14 -33.12 -26.61
C ALA A 311 27.52 -32.85 -26.01
N GLU A 312 28.25 -31.97 -26.66
CA GLU A 312 29.52 -31.45 -26.18
C GLU A 312 29.28 -30.88 -24.78
N VAL A 313 29.95 -31.46 -23.78
CA VAL A 313 29.83 -31.04 -22.38
C VAL A 313 30.46 -29.66 -22.27
N GLN A 314 29.65 -28.62 -22.52
CA GLN A 314 30.04 -27.26 -22.16
C GLN A 314 30.26 -27.24 -20.64
N PRO A 315 31.43 -26.77 -20.18
CA PRO A 315 31.70 -26.71 -18.75
C PRO A 315 30.69 -25.77 -18.08
N ALA A 316 30.28 -26.11 -16.86
CA ALA A 316 29.28 -25.38 -16.07
C ALA A 316 29.61 -23.90 -15.75
N SER A 317 30.77 -23.41 -16.23
CA SER A 317 31.24 -22.03 -16.12
C SER A 317 30.35 -21.01 -16.86
N GLY A 318 29.72 -21.40 -17.98
CA GLY A 318 28.90 -20.49 -18.79
C GLY A 318 27.61 -19.99 -18.12
N ARG A 319 26.88 -20.88 -17.43
CA ARG A 319 25.58 -20.56 -16.81
C ARG A 319 25.67 -19.55 -15.65
N ILE A 320 26.80 -19.54 -14.95
CA ILE A 320 27.05 -18.58 -13.86
C ILE A 320 27.21 -17.16 -14.44
N ALA A 321 27.93 -17.03 -15.55
CA ALA A 321 28.14 -15.74 -16.21
C ALA A 321 26.84 -15.13 -16.78
N GLU A 322 25.91 -15.95 -17.26
CA GLU A 322 24.59 -15.49 -17.72
C GLU A 322 23.67 -15.12 -16.54
N SER A 323 23.63 -15.92 -15.46
CA SER A 323 22.86 -15.59 -14.24
C SER A 323 23.31 -14.26 -13.62
N VAL A 324 24.62 -14.01 -13.52
CA VAL A 324 25.17 -12.75 -12.99
C VAL A 324 24.78 -11.55 -13.86
N LYS A 325 24.90 -11.66 -15.20
CA LYS A 325 24.50 -10.60 -16.13
C LYS A 325 23.00 -10.30 -16.06
N ASN A 326 22.16 -11.33 -15.97
CA ASN A 326 20.71 -11.16 -15.86
C ASN A 326 20.32 -10.46 -14.54
N LYS A 327 20.98 -10.81 -13.42
CA LYS A 327 20.76 -10.12 -12.14
C LYS A 327 21.18 -8.66 -12.19
N GLN A 328 22.31 -8.36 -12.82
CA GLN A 328 22.77 -6.99 -12.98
C GLN A 328 21.83 -6.15 -13.86
N ALA A 329 21.35 -6.70 -14.97
CA ALA A 329 20.35 -6.04 -15.81
C ALA A 329 19.01 -5.78 -15.08
N ILE A 330 18.60 -6.67 -14.17
CA ILE A 330 17.40 -6.44 -13.33
C ILE A 330 17.64 -5.29 -12.35
N VAL A 331 18.81 -5.23 -11.70
CA VAL A 331 19.16 -4.11 -10.81
C VAL A 331 19.19 -2.78 -11.57
N GLU A 332 19.79 -2.74 -12.76
CA GLU A 332 19.80 -1.53 -13.62
C GLU A 332 18.38 -1.06 -13.97
N VAL A 333 17.43 -1.98 -14.20
CA VAL A 333 16.01 -1.64 -14.43
C VAL A 333 15.29 -1.24 -13.13
N GLU A 334 15.61 -1.83 -11.98
CA GLU A 334 15.08 -1.39 -10.68
C GLU A 334 15.54 0.02 -10.31
N ASP A 335 16.80 0.38 -10.62
CA ASP A 335 17.36 1.71 -10.37
C ASP A 335 16.72 2.75 -11.30
N GLN A 336 16.62 2.48 -12.61
CA GLN A 336 15.92 3.35 -13.56
C GLN A 336 14.44 3.58 -13.18
N LEU A 337 13.73 2.52 -12.76
CA LEU A 337 12.34 2.63 -12.31
C LEU A 337 12.20 3.37 -10.97
N GLN A 338 13.25 3.47 -10.16
CA GLN A 338 13.28 4.30 -8.95
C GLN A 338 13.55 5.77 -9.30
N GLU A 339 14.54 6.05 -10.15
CA GLU A 339 14.87 7.40 -10.64
C GLU A 339 13.65 8.06 -11.32
N GLU A 340 12.99 7.37 -12.25
CA GLU A 340 11.76 7.85 -12.90
C GLU A 340 10.60 8.11 -11.90
N LEU A 341 10.57 7.39 -10.77
CA LEU A 341 9.53 7.52 -9.75
C LEU A 341 9.82 8.73 -8.84
N GLU A 342 11.09 8.98 -8.53
CA GLU A 342 11.53 10.22 -7.86
C GLU A 342 11.30 11.45 -8.75
N ASP A 343 11.55 11.35 -10.06
CA ASP A 343 11.23 12.37 -11.05
C ASP A 343 9.72 12.65 -11.12
N LEU A 344 8.88 11.61 -11.18
CA LEU A 344 7.42 11.78 -11.16
C LEU A 344 6.91 12.37 -9.85
N GLN A 345 7.49 12.01 -8.69
CA GLN A 345 7.17 12.67 -7.41
C GLN A 345 7.61 14.14 -7.40
N THR A 346 8.74 14.45 -8.02
CA THR A 346 9.25 15.82 -8.16
C THR A 346 8.36 16.63 -9.10
N GLN A 347 7.91 16.07 -10.22
CA GLN A 347 6.92 16.68 -11.11
C GLN A 347 5.57 16.89 -10.42
N TYR A 348 5.11 15.94 -9.58
CA TYR A 348 3.90 16.09 -8.78
C TYR A 348 4.01 17.29 -7.82
N ARG A 349 5.10 17.37 -7.03
CA ARG A 349 5.37 18.50 -6.13
C ARG A 349 5.49 19.82 -6.89
N ASN A 350 6.23 19.84 -8.00
CA ASN A 350 6.38 21.03 -8.84
C ASN A 350 5.05 21.49 -9.43
N THR A 351 4.16 20.57 -9.82
CA THR A 351 2.83 20.91 -10.33
C THR A 351 1.97 21.58 -9.24
N ILE A 352 2.03 21.11 -7.99
CA ILE A 352 1.36 21.76 -6.84
C ILE A 352 1.95 23.15 -6.56
N THR A 353 3.28 23.26 -6.45
CA THR A 353 3.96 24.55 -6.21
C THR A 353 3.67 25.56 -7.32
N ARG A 354 3.62 25.10 -8.58
CA ARG A 354 3.32 25.93 -9.74
C ARG A 354 1.86 26.37 -9.78
N ALA A 355 0.92 25.46 -9.46
CA ALA A 355 -0.50 25.81 -9.32
C ALA A 355 -0.75 26.90 -8.26
N ALA A 356 -0.05 26.81 -7.12
CA ALA A 356 -0.12 27.80 -6.05
C ALA A 356 0.45 29.18 -6.44
N ASN A 357 1.46 29.22 -7.32
CA ASN A 357 2.16 30.45 -7.71
C ASN A 357 1.60 31.11 -8.99
N GLU A 358 1.06 30.34 -9.95
CA GLU A 358 0.71 30.83 -11.29
C GLU A 358 -0.82 30.94 -11.55
N GLN A 359 -1.67 30.73 -10.54
CA GLN A 359 -3.15 30.78 -10.66
C GLN A 359 -3.70 29.95 -11.83
N ILE A 360 -3.15 28.74 -12.01
CA ILE A 360 -3.54 27.80 -13.07
C ILE A 360 -4.97 27.29 -12.80
N PRO A 361 -5.84 27.14 -13.82
CA PRO A 361 -7.18 26.60 -13.64
C PRO A 361 -7.18 25.23 -12.96
N GLU A 362 -8.03 25.09 -11.93
CA GLU A 362 -8.08 23.90 -11.06
C GLU A 362 -8.33 22.59 -11.84
N GLU A 363 -9.15 22.64 -12.90
CA GLU A 363 -9.41 21.52 -13.81
C GLU A 363 -8.13 21.03 -14.52
N VAL A 364 -7.23 21.94 -14.90
CA VAL A 364 -5.96 21.62 -15.57
C VAL A 364 -4.96 21.03 -14.56
N VAL A 365 -4.93 21.59 -13.34
CA VAL A 365 -4.08 21.10 -12.25
C VAL A 365 -4.51 19.70 -11.81
N THR A 366 -5.80 19.48 -11.60
CA THR A 366 -6.35 18.17 -11.21
C THR A 366 -6.17 17.13 -12.31
N ALA A 367 -6.37 17.47 -13.60
CA ALA A 367 -6.05 16.58 -14.72
C ALA A 367 -4.55 16.24 -14.82
N ALA A 368 -3.66 17.19 -14.57
CA ALA A 368 -2.22 16.95 -14.56
C ALA A 368 -1.79 16.07 -13.37
N LEU A 369 -2.27 16.37 -12.15
CA LEU A 369 -1.96 15.60 -10.95
C LEU A 369 -2.51 14.18 -11.02
N THR A 370 -3.75 13.97 -11.49
CA THR A 370 -4.31 12.62 -11.68
C THR A 370 -3.52 11.80 -12.69
N ARG A 371 -3.07 12.41 -13.80
CA ARG A 371 -2.17 11.77 -14.77
C ARG A 371 -0.82 11.39 -14.14
N ILE A 372 -0.19 12.29 -13.37
CA ILE A 372 1.08 12.00 -12.70
C ILE A 372 0.91 10.90 -11.64
N THR A 373 -0.14 10.94 -10.82
CA THR A 373 -0.45 9.90 -9.83
C THR A 373 -0.67 8.54 -10.50
N SER A 374 -1.38 8.48 -11.63
CA SER A 374 -1.56 7.24 -12.40
C SER A 374 -0.22 6.67 -12.90
N LEU A 375 0.71 7.52 -13.36
CA LEU A 375 2.06 7.10 -13.74
C LEU A 375 2.88 6.60 -12.54
N ILE A 376 2.81 7.27 -11.39
CA ILE A 376 3.46 6.85 -10.14
C ILE A 376 2.94 5.47 -9.71
N GLU A 377 1.62 5.25 -9.75
CA GLU A 377 1.05 3.93 -9.45
C GLU A 377 1.47 2.85 -10.42
N GLY A 378 1.52 3.16 -11.72
CA GLY A 378 2.02 2.24 -12.75
C GLY A 378 3.46 1.82 -12.50
N LYS A 379 4.34 2.79 -12.20
CA LYS A 379 5.77 2.55 -11.88
C LYS A 379 5.95 1.77 -10.57
N LYS A 380 5.17 2.08 -9.52
CA LYS A 380 5.12 1.28 -8.28
C LYS A 380 4.71 -0.18 -8.53
N LYS A 381 3.70 -0.40 -9.39
CA LYS A 381 3.26 -1.76 -9.78
C LYS A 381 4.35 -2.50 -10.56
N GLN A 382 5.06 -1.82 -11.47
CA GLN A 382 6.21 -2.39 -12.20
C GLN A 382 7.35 -2.81 -11.26
N LEU A 383 7.76 -1.95 -10.32
CA LEU A 383 8.75 -2.30 -9.28
C LEU A 383 8.31 -3.49 -8.40
N HIS A 384 7.03 -3.56 -8.03
CA HIS A 384 6.51 -4.66 -7.22
C HIS A 384 6.54 -6.00 -7.98
N LEU A 385 6.17 -6.00 -9.27
CA LEU A 385 6.26 -7.18 -10.14
C LEU A 385 7.70 -7.62 -10.37
N LEU A 386 8.62 -6.67 -10.57
CA LEU A 386 10.04 -6.96 -10.79
C LEU A 386 10.67 -7.61 -9.53
N LYS A 387 10.43 -7.04 -8.34
CA LYS A 387 10.86 -7.62 -7.06
C LYS A 387 10.23 -8.98 -6.78
N GLY A 388 8.96 -9.17 -7.15
CA GLY A 388 8.28 -10.47 -7.09
C GLY A 388 8.95 -11.52 -7.97
N ALA A 389 9.28 -11.19 -9.21
CA ALA A 389 9.98 -12.07 -10.15
C ALA A 389 11.40 -12.41 -9.68
N VAL A 390 12.14 -11.45 -9.10
CA VAL A 390 13.45 -11.69 -8.49
C VAL A 390 13.34 -12.70 -7.35
N HIS A 391 12.42 -12.52 -6.40
CA HIS A 391 12.24 -13.46 -5.30
C HIS A 391 11.75 -14.85 -5.75
N GLU A 392 10.98 -14.95 -6.84
CA GLU A 392 10.62 -16.25 -7.41
C GLU A 392 11.82 -16.92 -8.08
N GLN A 393 12.65 -16.17 -8.82
CA GLN A 393 13.90 -16.67 -9.40
C GLN A 393 14.89 -17.11 -8.31
N GLU A 394 15.06 -16.34 -7.24
CA GLU A 394 15.89 -16.73 -6.08
C GLU A 394 15.39 -18.00 -5.40
N ARG A 395 14.06 -18.19 -5.29
CA ARG A 395 13.45 -19.42 -4.77
C ARG A 395 13.70 -20.61 -5.69
N GLN A 396 13.62 -20.43 -7.01
CA GLN A 396 13.96 -21.48 -7.97
C GLN A 396 15.45 -21.83 -7.94
N GLU A 397 16.35 -20.85 -7.87
CA GLU A 397 17.80 -21.08 -7.73
C GLU A 397 18.16 -21.78 -6.41
N ARG A 398 17.50 -21.44 -5.29
CA ARG A 398 17.67 -22.15 -4.00
C ARG A 398 17.10 -23.57 -4.04
N SER A 399 16.01 -23.81 -4.78
CA SER A 399 15.44 -25.15 -4.99
C SER A 399 16.32 -26.02 -5.90
N ALA A 400 16.99 -25.42 -6.89
CA ALA A 400 17.93 -26.11 -7.78
C ALA A 400 19.28 -26.43 -7.11
N ASN A 401 19.71 -25.61 -6.13
CA ASN A 401 20.91 -25.83 -5.33
C ASN A 401 20.67 -26.61 -4.02
N ALA A 402 19.43 -27.02 -3.72
CA ALA A 402 19.21 -28.09 -2.76
C ALA A 402 19.88 -29.36 -3.31
N PRO A 403 20.69 -30.10 -2.51
CA PRO A 403 21.32 -31.31 -3.01
C PRO A 403 20.22 -32.30 -3.39
N GLN A 404 20.04 -32.51 -4.69
CA GLN A 404 19.22 -33.61 -5.18
C GLN A 404 19.73 -34.88 -4.49
N GLN A 405 18.87 -35.53 -3.71
CA GLN A 405 19.09 -36.89 -3.22
C GLN A 405 18.93 -37.87 -4.40
N ALA A 406 19.72 -37.65 -5.45
CA ALA A 406 19.94 -38.57 -6.53
C ALA A 406 20.57 -39.83 -5.92
N PHE A 407 19.75 -40.87 -5.76
CA PHE A 407 20.14 -42.27 -5.53
C PHE A 407 21.49 -42.44 -4.82
N ILE A 408 21.58 -41.99 -3.55
CA ILE A 408 22.71 -42.40 -2.71
C ILE A 408 22.56 -43.91 -2.53
N ASP A 409 23.46 -44.62 -3.18
CA ASP A 409 23.47 -46.06 -3.31
C ASP A 409 23.40 -46.73 -1.93
N LYS A 410 22.78 -47.92 -1.85
CA LYS A 410 22.59 -48.59 -0.55
C LYS A 410 23.93 -48.93 0.13
N SER A 411 25.00 -49.03 -0.64
CA SER A 411 26.39 -49.18 -0.17
C SER A 411 26.93 -47.90 0.48
N THR A 412 26.77 -46.73 -0.13
CA THR A 412 27.26 -45.44 0.40
C THR A 412 26.49 -45.01 1.64
N LYS A 413 25.16 -45.22 1.70
CA LYS A 413 24.40 -45.00 2.95
C LYS A 413 24.88 -45.92 4.09
N ARG A 414 25.19 -47.18 3.77
CA ARG A 414 25.71 -48.14 4.77
C ARG A 414 27.11 -47.77 5.24
N ASN A 415 27.99 -47.31 4.34
CA ASN A 415 29.34 -46.88 4.69
C ASN A 415 29.34 -45.61 5.56
N LEU A 416 28.45 -44.65 5.29
CA LEU A 416 28.23 -43.49 6.16
C LEU A 416 27.82 -43.92 7.57
N LEU A 417 26.78 -44.75 7.71
CA LEU A 417 26.34 -45.29 8.99
C LEU A 417 27.44 -46.10 9.72
N VAL A 418 28.22 -46.91 9.01
CA VAL A 418 29.33 -47.67 9.61
C VAL A 418 30.46 -46.76 10.09
N ASN A 419 30.75 -45.66 9.39
CA ASN A 419 31.73 -44.68 9.82
C ASN A 419 31.22 -43.87 11.02
N GLU A 420 29.97 -43.44 11.02
CA GLU A 420 29.32 -42.72 12.12
C GLU A 420 29.26 -43.60 13.39
N ILE A 421 28.93 -44.88 13.27
CA ILE A 421 29.01 -45.86 14.37
C ILE A 421 30.46 -46.06 14.84
N ARG A 422 31.45 -46.07 13.94
CA ARG A 422 32.87 -46.15 14.33
C ARG A 422 33.34 -44.91 15.10
N GLU A 423 32.96 -43.71 14.68
CA GLU A 423 33.28 -42.47 15.40
C GLU A 423 32.58 -42.42 16.76
N MET A 424 31.30 -42.80 16.83
CA MET A 424 30.59 -42.94 18.11
C MET A 424 31.29 -43.94 19.04
N LEU A 425 31.75 -45.09 18.52
CA LEU A 425 32.46 -46.09 19.33
C LEU A 425 33.84 -45.60 19.78
N LEU A 426 34.61 -44.96 18.91
CA LEU A 426 35.90 -44.33 19.25
C LEU A 426 35.72 -43.26 20.34
N ASN A 427 34.74 -42.36 20.18
CA ASN A 427 34.44 -41.31 21.14
C ASN A 427 33.80 -41.83 22.45
N SER A 428 33.32 -43.08 22.47
CA SER A 428 32.81 -43.74 23.68
C SER A 428 33.87 -44.49 24.49
N GLY A 429 35.09 -44.64 23.95
CA GLY A 429 36.21 -45.35 24.58
C GLY A 429 37.13 -44.49 25.46
N GLU A 430 36.97 -43.17 25.46
CA GLU A 430 37.80 -42.24 26.25
C GLU A 430 37.13 -41.84 27.59
N LYS A 431 36.83 -42.83 28.44
CA LYS A 431 36.44 -42.63 29.85
C LYS A 431 37.01 -43.69 30.78
#